data_AF-A0A858X0H5-F1
#
_entry.id   AF-A0A858X0H5-F1
#
_cell.length_a   1.000
_cell.length_b   1.000
_cell.length_c   1.000
_cell.angle_alpha   90.00
_cell.angle_beta   90.00
_cell.angle_gamma   90.00
#
_symmetry.space_group_name_H-M   'P 1'
#
loop_
_entity.id
_entity.type
_entity.pdbx_description
1 polymer ?
#
loop_
_entity_poly.entity_id
_entity_poly.type
_entity_poly.pdbx_seq_one_letter_code
_entity_poly.pdbx_strand_id
1 'polypeptide(L)'
;MTKPRHSPPRIEDKELLELLRKARDGVIKFSGMHGPRSGYRAMAGAVVKNIDELAQILTGDPAYFHLKGHSAPPPLHSRPKE
;
A
#
# COMPACT_ATOMS: atom_id res chain seq x y z
N MET A 1 -3.05 34.58 -3.98
CA MET A 1 -3.41 33.98 -2.67
C MET A 1 -3.77 32.52 -2.92
N THR A 2 -2.84 31.60 -2.65
CA THR A 2 -3.08 30.15 -2.78
C THR A 2 -3.87 29.68 -1.56
N LYS A 3 -5.08 29.13 -1.76
CA LYS A 3 -5.90 28.55 -0.68
C LYS A 3 -5.07 27.49 0.07
N PRO A 4 -5.10 27.46 1.42
CA PRO A 4 -4.50 26.35 2.15
C PRO A 4 -5.22 25.07 1.72
N ARG A 5 -4.47 24.08 1.21
CA ARG A 5 -4.99 22.73 1.06
C ARG A 5 -5.28 22.25 2.48
N HIS A 6 -6.55 22.18 2.85
CA HIS A 6 -6.97 21.51 4.07
C HIS A 6 -6.50 20.07 3.96
N SER A 7 -5.41 19.74 4.63
CA SER A 7 -5.08 18.35 4.89
C SER A 7 -6.23 17.79 5.73
N PRO A 8 -6.86 16.68 5.31
CA PRO A 8 -7.90 16.07 6.11
C PRO A 8 -7.34 15.77 7.51
N PRO A 9 -8.15 15.92 8.57
CA PRO A 9 -7.71 15.59 9.91
C PRO A 9 -7.22 14.15 9.93
N ARG A 10 -6.01 13.93 10.48
CA ARG A 10 -5.47 12.59 10.66
C ARG A 10 -6.30 11.89 11.71
N ILE A 11 -6.93 10.79 11.33
CA ILE A 11 -7.74 9.96 12.22
C ILE A 11 -6.96 8.67 12.40
N GLU A 12 -6.26 8.56 13.53
CA GLU A 12 -5.59 7.34 13.96
C GLU A 12 -6.57 6.42 14.69
N ASP A 13 -7.74 6.20 14.08
CA ASP A 13 -8.72 5.25 14.58
C ASP A 13 -8.19 3.83 14.33
N LYS A 14 -7.69 3.21 15.40
CA LYS A 14 -7.11 1.87 15.35
C LYS A 14 -8.12 0.82 14.91
N GLU A 15 -9.40 0.98 15.27
CA GLU A 15 -10.43 0.03 14.87
C GLU A 15 -10.69 0.12 13.36
N LEU A 16 -10.79 1.34 12.83
CA LEU A 16 -10.91 1.56 11.40
C LEU A 16 -9.70 1.01 10.62
N LEU A 17 -8.48 1.28 11.09
CA LEU A 17 -7.26 0.82 10.43
C LEU A 17 -7.14 -0.72 10.45
N GLU A 18 -7.63 -1.36 11.50
CA GLU A 18 -7.71 -2.82 11.60
C GLU A 18 -8.77 -3.40 10.64
N LEU A 19 -9.92 -2.74 10.49
CA LEU A 19 -10.92 -3.11 9.50
C LEU A 19 -10.39 -3.00 8.07
N LEU A 20 -9.65 -1.93 7.77
CA LEU A 20 -8.99 -1.74 6.47
C LEU A 20 -7.93 -2.81 6.21
N ARG A 21 -7.13 -3.18 7.22
CA ARG A 21 -6.16 -4.28 7.13
C ARG A 21 -6.85 -5.60 6.77
N LYS A 22 -7.92 -5.96 7.49
CA LYS A 22 -8.70 -7.19 7.24
C LYS A 22 -9.30 -7.20 5.83
N ALA A 23 -9.85 -6.08 5.38
CA ALA A 23 -10.38 -5.94 4.03
C ALA A 23 -9.28 -6.15 2.97
N ARG A 24 -8.12 -5.51 3.15
CA ARG A 24 -6.96 -5.64 2.27
C ARG A 24 -6.49 -7.09 2.16
N ASP A 25 -6.30 -7.76 3.29
CA ASP A 25 -5.83 -9.15 3.34
C ASP A 25 -6.83 -10.11 2.68
N GLY A 26 -8.13 -9.88 2.88
CA GLY A 26 -9.19 -10.63 2.18
C GLY A 26 -9.12 -10.50 0.65
N VAL A 27 -8.90 -9.28 0.15
CA VAL A 27 -8.78 -9.02 -1.30
C VAL A 27 -7.49 -9.60 -1.87
N ILE A 28 -6.37 -9.54 -1.15
CA ILE A 28 -5.11 -10.19 -1.57
C ILE A 28 -5.29 -11.71 -1.67
N LYS A 29 -5.93 -12.32 -0.67
CA LYS A 29 -6.24 -13.75 -0.69
C LYS A 29 -7.13 -14.12 -1.87
N PHE A 30 -8.20 -13.35 -2.11
CA PHE A 30 -9.07 -13.51 -3.28
C PHE A 30 -8.27 -13.41 -4.59
N SER A 31 -7.42 -12.38 -4.73
CA SER A 31 -6.54 -12.19 -5.89
C SER A 31 -5.64 -13.40 -6.16
N GLY A 32 -5.08 -14.00 -5.10
CA GLY A 32 -4.22 -15.19 -5.18
C GLY A 32 -4.94 -16.47 -5.60
N MET A 33 -6.27 -16.53 -5.50
CA MET A 33 -7.07 -17.66 -5.97
C MET A 33 -7.34 -17.63 -7.48
N HIS A 34 -7.03 -16.52 -8.16
CA HIS A 34 -7.29 -16.33 -9.58
C HIS A 34 -6.02 -16.27 -10.41
N GLY A 35 -6.13 -16.71 -11.67
CA GLY A 35 -5.01 -16.71 -12.61
C GLY A 35 -4.47 -15.30 -12.89
N PRO A 36 -3.18 -15.19 -13.27
CA PRO A 36 -2.48 -13.91 -13.39
C PRO A 36 -3.05 -12.94 -14.43
N ARG A 37 -3.81 -13.44 -15.41
CA ARG A 37 -4.46 -12.67 -16.48
C ARG A 37 -5.97 -12.55 -16.32
N SER A 38 -6.51 -12.92 -15.15
CA SER A 38 -7.95 -12.78 -14.89
C SER A 38 -8.32 -11.32 -14.63
N GLY A 39 -9.50 -10.91 -15.12
CA GLY A 39 -10.08 -9.60 -14.79
C GLY A 39 -10.26 -9.41 -13.27
N TYR A 40 -10.57 -10.50 -12.55
CA TYR A 40 -10.68 -10.49 -11.09
C TYR A 40 -9.39 -10.09 -10.38
N ARG A 41 -8.23 -10.54 -10.87
CA ARG A 41 -6.93 -10.15 -10.30
C ARG A 41 -6.65 -8.66 -10.51
N ALA A 42 -6.98 -8.12 -11.69
CA ALA A 42 -6.84 -6.70 -11.97
C ALA A 42 -7.78 -5.85 -11.08
N MET A 43 -9.04 -6.27 -10.94
CA MET A 43 -10.00 -5.62 -10.04
C MET A 43 -9.55 -5.67 -8.58
N ALA A 44 -9.06 -6.82 -8.11
CA ALA A 44 -8.54 -6.97 -6.76
C ALA A 44 -7.34 -6.03 -6.50
N GLY A 45 -6.45 -5.87 -7.49
CA GLY A 45 -5.35 -4.90 -7.41
C GLY A 45 -5.84 -3.44 -7.27
N ALA A 46 -6.88 -3.06 -8.01
CA ALA A 46 -7.48 -1.73 -7.89
C ALA A 46 -8.10 -1.49 -6.50
N VAL A 47 -8.79 -2.50 -5.94
CA VAL A 47 -9.37 -2.42 -4.59
C VAL A 47 -8.28 -2.30 -3.53
N VAL A 48 -7.21 -3.09 -3.60
CA VAL A 48 -6.06 -2.98 -2.68
C VAL A 48 -5.46 -1.57 -2.73
N LYS A 49 -5.25 -1.02 -3.93
CA LYS A 49 -4.73 0.33 -4.10
C LYS A 49 -5.60 1.39 -3.42
N ASN A 50 -6.92 1.29 -3.54
CA ASN A 50 -7.84 2.24 -2.90
C ASN A 50 -7.83 2.12 -1.37
N ILE A 51 -7.67 0.91 -0.83
CA ILE A 51 -7.52 0.70 0.62
C ILE A 51 -6.21 1.33 1.13
N ASP A 52 -5.11 1.13 0.41
CA ASP A 52 -3.81 1.70 0.75
C ASP A 52 -3.84 3.25 0.69
N GLU A 53 -4.50 3.83 -0.32
CA GLU A 53 -4.68 5.29 -0.45
C GLU A 53 -5.54 5.86 0.69
N LEU A 54 -6.62 5.19 1.07
CA LEU A 54 -7.44 5.60 2.21
C LEU A 54 -6.63 5.57 3.52
N ALA A 55 -5.83 4.51 3.75
CA ALA A 55 -4.97 4.44 4.92
C ALA A 55 -3.90 5.55 4.93
N GLN A 56 -3.32 5.87 3.77
CA GLN A 56 -2.40 7.01 3.65
C GLN A 56 -3.09 8.33 4.00
N ILE A 57 -4.33 8.55 3.55
CA ILE A 57 -5.09 9.78 3.86
C ILE A 57 -5.35 9.87 5.37
N LEU A 58 -5.73 8.77 6.02
CA LEU A 58 -6.05 8.73 7.44
C LEU A 58 -4.83 8.90 8.35
N THR A 59 -3.69 8.30 7.96
CA THR A 59 -2.49 8.22 8.81
C THR A 59 -1.41 9.25 8.43
N GLY A 60 -1.43 9.70 7.18
CA GLY A 60 -0.34 10.47 6.57
C GLY A 60 0.88 9.62 6.18
N ASP A 61 0.82 8.29 6.31
CA ASP A 61 1.91 7.37 5.98
C ASP A 61 1.63 6.61 4.67
N PRO A 62 2.37 6.87 3.57
CA PRO A 62 2.21 6.17 2.29
C PRO A 62 2.64 4.69 2.36
N ALA A 63 3.33 4.28 3.42
CA ALA A 63 3.78 2.92 3.65
C ALA A 63 2.97 2.20 4.73
N TYR A 64 1.83 2.73 5.17
CA TYR A 64 1.10 2.19 6.33
C TYR A 64 0.82 0.68 6.27
N PHE A 65 0.39 0.17 5.11
CA PHE A 65 0.20 -1.26 4.85
C PHE A 65 1.31 -1.91 4.03
N HIS A 66 2.25 -1.13 3.52
CA HIS A 66 3.44 -1.67 2.89
C HIS A 66 4.31 -2.25 4.02
N LEU A 67 4.35 -3.58 4.13
CA LEU A 67 5.45 -4.24 4.82
C LEU A 67 6.73 -3.61 4.29
N LYS A 68 7.57 -3.04 5.16
CA LYS A 68 8.97 -2.72 4.83
C LYS A 68 9.58 -4.02 4.30
N GLY A 69 9.49 -4.20 2.99
CA GLY A 69 10.06 -5.35 2.31
C GLY A 69 11.55 -5.30 2.57
N HIS A 70 12.04 -6.32 3.25
CA HIS A 70 13.46 -6.54 3.44
C HIS A 70 14.22 -6.37 2.11
N SER A 71 15.38 -5.71 2.22
CA SER A 71 16.50 -5.82 1.30
C SER A 71 16.35 -5.11 -0.05
N ALA A 72 16.66 -3.81 -0.07
CA ALA A 72 17.42 -3.31 -1.21
C ALA A 72 18.71 -4.15 -1.29
N PRO A 73 19.06 -4.77 -2.42
CA PRO A 73 20.35 -5.43 -2.55
C PRO A 73 21.45 -4.38 -2.31
N PRO A 74 22.52 -4.70 -1.56
CA PRO A 74 23.64 -3.76 -1.40
C PRO A 74 24.16 -3.37 -2.79
N PRO A 75 24.59 -2.11 -2.98
CA PRO A 75 25.14 -1.67 -4.25
C PRO A 75 26.25 -2.64 -4.68
N LEU A 76 26.14 -3.21 -5.87
CA LEU A 76 27.19 -4.01 -6.48
C LEU A 76 28.48 -3.19 -6.42
N HIS A 77 29.40 -3.61 -5.56
CA HIS A 77 30.71 -3.01 -5.40
C HIS A 77 31.36 -2.88 -6.78
N SER A 78 31.68 -1.65 -7.16
CA SER A 78 32.40 -1.30 -8.37
C SER A 78 33.64 -2.19 -8.49
N ARG A 79 33.75 -2.94 -9.61
CA ARG A 79 34.98 -3.67 -9.93
C ARG A 79 36.17 -2.71 -9.87
N PRO A 80 37.29 -3.07 -9.23
CA PRO A 80 38.51 -2.30 -9.36
C PRO A 80 38.92 -2.32 -10.84
N LYS A 81 39.21 -1.13 -11.38
CA LYS A 81 39.89 -1.03 -12.67
C LYS A 81 41.34 -1.46 -12.45
N GLU A 82 41.75 -2.50 -13.17
CA GLU A 82 43.17 -2.80 -13.42
C GLU A 82 43.84 -1.66 -14.18
#